data_AF-A0A0H3DE75-F1
#
_entry.id   AF-A0A0H3DE75-F1
#
_cell.length_a   1.000
_cell.length_b   1.000
_cell.length_c   1.000
_cell.angle_alpha   90.00
_cell.angle_beta   90.00
_cell.angle_gamma   90.00
#
_symmetry.space_group_name_H-M   'P 1'
#
loop_
_entity.id
_entity.type
_entity.pdbx_description
1 polymer ?
#
loop_
_entity_poly.entity_id
_entity_poly.type
_entity_poly.pdbx_seq_one_letter_code
_entity_poly.pdbx_strand_id
1 'polypeptide(L)' 'MDEYTEDDLGNAAARAAQSYDLDQDEARNLVELVAGALGDGGDAIDDAVWDVQDRDARIDGQDFVEDVATNLGYDFP' A
#
# COMPACT_ATOMS: atom_id res chain seq x y z
N MET A 1 -13.92 8.30 -6.30
CA MET A 1 -12.55 8.44 -5.78
C MET A 1 -11.65 8.62 -6.99
N ASP A 2 -10.72 9.57 -6.94
CA ASP A 2 -9.73 9.74 -8.01
C ASP A 2 -8.80 8.54 -7.97
N GLU A 3 -8.67 7.86 -9.11
CA GLU A 3 -7.72 6.77 -9.32
C GLU A 3 -6.30 7.34 -9.16
N TYR A 4 -5.49 6.73 -8.29
CA TYR A 4 -4.11 7.19 -8.06
C TYR A 4 -3.31 7.16 -9.36
N THR A 5 -2.53 8.22 -9.61
CA THR A 5 -1.76 8.29 -10.86
C THR A 5 -0.61 7.27 -10.84
N GLU A 6 -0.15 6.87 -12.03
CA GLU A 6 1.01 5.96 -12.15
C GLU A 6 2.26 6.52 -11.44
N ASP A 7 2.43 7.84 -11.44
CA ASP A 7 3.50 8.58 -10.74
C ASP A 7 3.36 8.49 -9.22
N ASP A 8 2.14 8.64 -8.67
CA ASP A 8 1.89 8.53 -7.22
C ASP A 8 2.17 7.12 -6.72
N LEU A 9 1.64 6.13 -7.44
CA LEU A 9 1.90 4.71 -7.17
C LEU A 9 3.39 4.37 -7.32
N GLY A 10 4.08 5.02 -8.26
CA GLY A 10 5.51 4.82 -8.49
C GLY A 10 6.35 5.38 -7.34
N ASN A 11 5.98 6.55 -6.82
CA ASN A 11 6.63 7.17 -5.67
C ASN A 11 6.40 6.35 -4.39
N ALA A 12 5.15 5.97 -4.13
CA ALA A 12 4.80 5.12 -2.99
C ALA A 12 5.52 3.77 -3.05
N ALA A 13 5.60 3.13 -4.21
CA ALA A 13 6.35 1.88 -4.39
C ALA A 13 7.85 2.04 -4.16
N ALA A 14 8.46 3.11 -4.68
CA ALA A 14 9.88 3.37 -4.46
C ALA A 14 10.23 3.62 -2.99
N ARG A 15 9.32 4.26 -2.24
CA ARG A 15 9.45 4.45 -0.79
C ARG A 15 9.25 3.16 -0.03
N ALA A 16 8.18 2.42 -0.32
CA ALA A 16 7.91 1.13 0.30
C ALA A 16 9.07 0.14 0.08
N ALA A 17 9.64 0.10 -1.13
CA ALA A 17 10.84 -0.69 -1.43
C ALA A 17 12.01 -0.36 -0.50
N GLN A 18 12.24 0.92 -0.23
CA GLN A 18 13.32 1.37 0.64
C GLN A 18 13.02 1.15 2.13
N SER A 19 11.81 1.41 2.59
CA SER A 19 11.43 1.30 4.01
C SER A 19 11.34 -0.15 4.47
N TYR A 20 10.84 -1.04 3.61
CA TYR A 20 10.56 -2.44 3.94
C TYR A 20 11.57 -3.43 3.36
N ASP A 21 12.65 -2.95 2.75
CA ASP A 21 13.69 -3.79 2.10
C ASP A 21 13.10 -4.76 1.07
N LEU A 22 12.19 -4.25 0.24
CA LEU A 22 11.50 -4.99 -0.82
C LEU A 22 12.10 -4.68 -2.18
N ASP A 23 12.03 -5.65 -3.09
CA ASP A 23 12.29 -5.40 -4.51
C ASP A 23 11.23 -4.45 -5.09
N GLN A 24 11.63 -3.67 -6.10
CA GLN A 24 10.76 -2.63 -6.69
C GLN A 24 9.45 -3.21 -7.25
N ASP A 25 9.51 -4.38 -7.87
CA ASP A 25 8.32 -5.07 -8.42
C ASP A 25 7.39 -5.56 -7.30
N GLU A 26 7.96 -6.03 -6.19
CA GLU A 26 7.19 -6.51 -5.03
C GLU A 26 6.52 -5.35 -4.30
N ALA A 27 7.27 -4.29 -4.03
CA ALA A 27 6.74 -3.06 -3.45
C ALA A 27 5.63 -2.45 -4.33
N ARG A 28 5.80 -2.46 -5.65
CA ARG A 28 4.78 -1.97 -6.59
C ARG A 28 3.49 -2.78 -6.49
N ASN A 29 3.59 -4.11 -6.46
CA ASN A 29 2.43 -4.97 -6.35
C ASN A 29 1.66 -4.75 -5.04
N LEU A 30 2.37 -4.64 -3.91
CA LEU A 30 1.76 -4.35 -2.61
C LEU A 30 1.10 -2.97 -2.59
N VAL A 31 1.76 -1.94 -3.13
CA VAL A 31 1.18 -0.59 -3.22
C VAL A 31 -0.07 -0.56 -4.09
N GLU A 32 -0.09 -1.25 -5.22
CA GLU A 32 -1.28 -1.35 -6.07
C GLU A 32 -2.44 -2.06 -5.38
N LEU A 33 -2.14 -3.10 -4.60
CA LEU A 33 -3.13 -3.79 -3.76
C LEU A 33 -3.74 -2.84 -2.74
N VAL A 34 -2.90 -2.09 -2.01
CA VAL A 34 -3.38 -1.11 -1.01
C VAL A 34 -4.14 0.04 -1.69
N ALA A 35 -3.64 0.55 -2.80
CA ALA A 35 -4.29 1.62 -3.55
C ALA A 35 -5.69 1.23 -4.04
N GLY A 36 -5.86 -0.01 -4.50
CA GLY A 36 -7.17 -0.57 -4.84
C GLY A 36 -8.10 -0.60 -3.63
N ALA A 37 -7.60 -1.13 -2.51
CA ALA A 37 -8.35 -1.19 -1.25
C ALA A 37 -8.75 0.19 -0.70
N LEU A 38 -7.90 1.20 -0.81
CA LEU A 38 -8.20 2.59 -0.42
C LEU A 38 -9.31 3.19 -1.30
N GLY A 39 -9.35 2.82 -2.59
CA GLY A 39 -10.40 3.21 -3.53
C GLY A 39 -11.77 2.59 -3.23
N ASP A 40 -11.80 1.34 -2.77
CA ASP A 40 -13.02 0.64 -2.35
C ASP A 40 -13.47 1.07 -0.93
N GLY A 41 -12.51 1.25 -0.01
CA GLY A 41 -12.73 1.65 1.38
C GLY A 41 -13.39 0.58 2.25
N GLY A 42 -13.53 0.87 3.54
CA GLY A 42 -14.16 -0.04 4.50
C GLY A 42 -13.35 -1.33 4.70
N ASP A 43 -14.05 -2.47 4.66
CA ASP A 43 -13.46 -3.80 4.91
C ASP A 43 -12.32 -4.16 3.93
N ALA A 44 -12.29 -3.53 2.73
CA ALA A 44 -11.22 -3.75 1.76
C ALA A 44 -9.84 -3.35 2.30
N ILE A 45 -9.78 -2.35 3.19
CA ILE A 45 -8.53 -1.91 3.82
C ILE A 45 -8.03 -2.97 4.80
N ASP A 46 -8.93 -3.55 5.59
CA ASP A 46 -8.59 -4.64 6.51
C ASP A 46 -8.12 -5.89 5.74
N ASP A 47 -8.78 -6.20 4.62
CA ASP A 47 -8.36 -7.28 3.72
C ASP A 47 -6.95 -7.02 3.16
N ALA A 48 -6.64 -5.77 2.78
CA ALA A 48 -5.31 -5.41 2.30
C ALA A 48 -4.23 -5.55 3.39
N VAL A 49 -4.54 -5.19 4.64
CA VAL A 49 -3.64 -5.42 5.79
C VAL A 49 -3.30 -6.91 5.90
N TRP A 50 -4.31 -7.77 5.85
CA TRP A 50 -4.13 -9.22 5.91
C TRP A 50 -3.30 -9.74 4.72
N ASP A 51 -3.61 -9.29 3.50
CA ASP A 51 -2.92 -9.73 2.28
C ASP A 51 -1.44 -9.33 2.27
N VAL A 52 -1.10 -8.14 2.75
CA VAL A 52 0.30 -7.70 2.88
C VAL A 52 1.05 -8.62 3.86
N GLN A 53 0.45 -8.90 5.01
CA GLN A 53 1.08 -9.71 6.05
C GLN A 53 1.17 -11.21 5.69
N ASP A 54 0.23 -11.72 4.89
CA ASP A 54 0.28 -13.10 4.36
C ASP A 54 1.38 -13.26 3.31
N ARG A 55 1.60 -12.23 2.47
CA ARG A 55 2.65 -12.22 1.44
C ARG A 55 4.04 -12.09 2.02
N ASP A 56 4.24 -11.17 2.98
CA ASP A 56 5.49 -11.05 3.72
C ASP A 56 5.23 -10.88 5.22
N ALA A 57 5.38 -11.97 5.97
CA ALA A 57 5.18 -11.99 7.41
C ALA A 57 6.19 -11.14 8.21
N ARG A 58 7.23 -10.58 7.56
CA ARG A 58 8.16 -9.63 8.17
C ARG A 58 7.60 -8.21 8.18
N ILE A 59 6.62 -7.94 7.34
CA ILE A 59 5.96 -6.65 7.21
C ILE A 59 4.73 -6.65 8.12
N ASP A 60 4.61 -5.61 8.94
CA ASP A 60 3.35 -5.33 9.60
C ASP A 60 2.39 -4.74 8.57
N GLY A 61 1.35 -5.50 8.24
CA GLY A 61 0.41 -5.12 7.18
C GLY A 61 -0.31 -3.82 7.48
N GLN A 62 -0.55 -3.52 8.76
CA GLN A 62 -1.20 -2.29 9.18
C GLN A 62 -0.26 -1.09 9.00
N ASP A 63 0.99 -1.21 9.49
CA ASP A 63 1.99 -0.16 9.28
C ASP A 63 2.22 0.11 7.79
N PHE A 64 2.25 -0.94 6.95
CA PHE A 64 2.44 -0.80 5.51
C PHE A 64 1.28 -0.07 4.84
N VAL A 65 0.04 -0.48 5.14
CA VAL A 65 -1.16 0.16 4.59
C VAL A 65 -1.23 1.63 5.00
N GLU A 66 -0.92 1.94 6.27
CA GLU A 66 -0.90 3.32 6.77
C GLU A 66 0.19 4.18 6.09
N ASP A 67 1.40 3.63 5.88
CA ASP A 67 2.48 4.34 5.18
C ASP A 67 2.12 4.59 3.70
N VAL A 68 1.58 3.59 3.01
CA VAL A 68 1.14 3.75 1.62
C VAL A 68 -0.01 4.75 1.50
N ALA A 69 -1.01 4.66 2.36
CA ALA A 69 -2.12 5.61 2.43
C ALA A 69 -1.61 7.05 2.64
N THR A 70 -0.67 7.25 3.57
CA THR A 70 -0.04 8.55 3.82
C THR A 70 0.71 9.07 2.60
N ASN A 71 1.49 8.22 1.93
CA ASN A 71 2.24 8.60 0.73
C ASN A 71 1.34 8.94 -0.46
N LEU A 72 0.20 8.28 -0.56
CA LEU A 72 -0.82 8.55 -1.57
C LEU A 72 -1.75 9.72 -1.18
N GLY A 73 -1.54 10.33 -0.02
CA GLY A 73 -2.33 11.47 0.45
C GLY A 73 -3.76 11.11 0.86
N TYR A 74 -4.02 9.85 1.21
CA TYR A 74 -5.29 9.41 1.76
C TYR A 74 -5.40 9.85 3.23
N ASP A 75 -6.44 10.62 3.54
CA ASP A 75 -6.76 11.05 4.91
C ASP A 75 -7.80 10.06 5.47
N PHE A 76 -7.39 9.23 6.42
CA PHE A 76 -8.32 8.33 7.12
C PHE A 76 -9.35 9.17 7.89
N PRO A 77 -10.67 8.98 7.65
CA PRO A 77 -11.72 9.73 8.33
C PRO A 77 -11.89 9.37 9.82
#